data_AF-A0A2N2CVA6-F1
#
_entry.id   AF-A0A2N2CVA6-F1
#
_cell.length_a   1.000
_cell.length_b   1.000
_cell.length_c   1.000
_cell.angle_alpha   90.00
_cell.angle_beta   90.00
_cell.angle_gamma   90.00
#
_symmetry.space_group_name_H-M   'P 1'
#
loop_
_entity.id
_entity.type
_entity.pdbx_description
1 polymer ?
#
loop_
_entity_poly.entity_id
_entity_poly.type
_entity_poly.pdbx_seq_one_letter_code
_entity_poly.pdbx_strand_id
1 'polypeptide(L)'
;MIREIIAVSLLFALLALSLFNVKYIENKTDILANEIEQAHELYQNGDNEGAASHVEESLNNWLSWESYSHIMLRHSEIDIITGAYFALLEELEGDAKVTGASFDALIETLNDIAKKERITLGSLL
;
A
#
# COMPACT_ATOMS: atom_id res chain seq x y z
N MET A 1 -9.86 23.36 -35.10
CA MET A 1 -10.86 22.28 -34.91
C MET A 1 -10.27 20.88 -34.73
N ILE A 2 -9.74 20.17 -35.73
CA ILE A 2 -9.23 18.78 -35.52
C ILE A 2 -8.14 18.70 -34.44
N ARG A 3 -7.22 19.68 -34.42
CA ARG A 3 -6.16 19.77 -33.39
C ARG A 3 -6.71 20.02 -31.99
N GLU A 4 -7.75 20.85 -31.87
CA GLU A 4 -8.43 21.10 -30.57
C GLU A 4 -9.15 19.84 -30.09
N ILE A 5 -9.82 19.11 -30.98
CA ILE A 5 -10.50 17.84 -30.63
C ILE A 5 -9.47 16.82 -30.15
N ILE A 6 -8.33 16.68 -30.83
CA ILE A 6 -7.25 15.78 -30.41
C ILE A 6 -6.71 16.18 -29.03
N ALA A 7 -6.48 17.48 -28.80
CA ALA A 7 -5.98 17.97 -27.52
C ALA A 7 -6.98 17.70 -26.38
N VAL A 8 -8.26 17.96 -26.60
CA VAL A 8 -9.33 17.69 -25.62
C VAL A 8 -9.46 16.19 -25.35
N SER A 9 -9.43 15.36 -26.38
CA SER A 9 -9.48 13.90 -26.23
C SER A 9 -8.26 13.37 -25.45
N LEU A 10 -7.07 13.87 -25.72
CA LEU A 10 -5.86 13.53 -24.97
C LEU A 10 -5.98 13.93 -23.50
N LEU A 11 -6.51 15.12 -23.23
CA LEU A 11 -6.70 15.61 -21.86
C LEU A 11 -7.69 14.71 -21.08
N PHE A 12 -8.81 14.34 -21.69
CA PHE A 12 -9.76 13.39 -21.09
C PHE A 12 -9.16 12.00 -20.88
N ALA A 13 -8.35 11.51 -21.83
CA ALA A 13 -7.66 10.23 -21.69
C ALA A 13 -6.67 10.24 -20.51
N LEU A 14 -5.88 11.31 -20.37
CA LEU A 14 -4.95 11.47 -19.24
C LEU A 14 -5.70 11.56 -17.90
N LEU A 15 -6.82 12.29 -17.85
CA LEU A 15 -7.65 12.39 -16.66
C LEU A 15 -8.23 11.02 -16.26
N ALA A 16 -8.78 10.27 -17.22
CA ALA A 16 -9.32 8.95 -16.97
C ALA A 16 -8.25 7.96 -16.51
N LEU A 17 -7.06 7.97 -17.13
CA LEU A 17 -5.92 7.15 -16.72
C LEU A 17 -5.45 7.49 -15.31
N SER A 18 -5.43 8.78 -14.96
CA SER A 18 -5.05 9.25 -13.62
C SER A 18 -6.04 8.78 -12.55
N LEU A 19 -7.34 8.90 -12.80
CA LEU A 19 -8.39 8.40 -11.89
C LEU A 19 -8.32 6.88 -11.73
N PHE A 20 -8.08 6.15 -12.83
CA PHE A 20 -7.90 4.71 -12.79
C PHE A 20 -6.69 4.31 -11.95
N ASN A 21 -5.57 5.03 -12.08
CA ASN A 21 -4.36 4.76 -11.31
C ASN A 21 -4.58 4.95 -9.81
N VAL A 22 -5.22 6.05 -9.38
CA VAL A 22 -5.53 6.26 -7.96
C VAL A 22 -6.43 5.14 -7.44
N LYS A 23 -7.45 4.74 -8.20
CA LYS A 23 -8.33 3.64 -7.77
C LYS A 23 -7.60 2.30 -7.68
N TYR A 24 -6.64 2.06 -8.57
CA TYR A 24 -5.81 0.87 -8.57
C TYR A 24 -4.88 0.82 -7.34
N ILE A 25 -4.24 1.94 -6.99
CA ILE A 25 -3.40 2.05 -5.79
C ILE A 25 -4.24 1.81 -4.53
N GLU A 26 -5.41 2.47 -4.40
CA GLU A 26 -6.34 2.26 -3.28
C GLU A 26 -6.68 0.78 -3.09
N ASN A 27 -7.15 0.13 -4.16
CA ASN A 27 -7.55 -1.27 -4.07
C ASN A 27 -6.38 -2.18 -3.68
N LYS A 28 -5.16 -1.83 -4.07
CA LYS A 28 -3.97 -2.61 -3.72
C LYS A 28 -3.55 -2.41 -2.27
N THR A 29 -3.53 -1.19 -1.78
CA THR A 29 -3.25 -0.90 -0.37
C THR A 29 -4.32 -1.49 0.55
N ASP A 30 -5.59 -1.50 0.14
CA ASP A 30 -6.68 -2.12 0.90
C ASP A 30 -6.50 -3.65 1.02
N ILE A 31 -6.08 -4.31 -0.06
CA ILE A 31 -5.79 -5.76 -0.05
C ILE A 31 -4.64 -6.05 0.93
N LEU A 32 -3.53 -5.32 0.82
CA LEU A 32 -2.36 -5.49 1.69
C LEU A 32 -2.72 -5.22 3.17
N ALA A 33 -3.50 -4.17 3.44
CA ALA A 33 -3.96 -3.87 4.80
C ALA A 33 -4.79 -5.01 5.39
N ASN A 34 -5.68 -5.60 4.58
CA ASN A 34 -6.49 -6.75 4.99
C ASN A 34 -5.67 -8.04 5.17
N GLU A 35 -4.56 -8.21 4.45
CA GLU A 35 -3.60 -9.31 4.71
C GLU A 35 -2.90 -9.13 6.06
N ILE A 36 -2.50 -7.90 6.40
CA ILE A 36 -1.90 -7.59 7.72
C ILE A 36 -2.92 -7.70 8.85
N GLU A 37 -4.18 -7.35 8.61
CA GLU A 37 -5.26 -7.55 9.59
C GLU A 37 -5.46 -9.04 9.91
N GLN A 38 -5.45 -9.92 8.89
CA GLN A 38 -5.49 -11.37 9.10
C GLN A 38 -4.27 -11.88 9.88
N ALA A 39 -3.07 -11.36 9.59
CA ALA A 39 -1.87 -11.69 10.37
C ALA A 39 -2.00 -11.23 11.84
N HIS A 40 -2.59 -10.07 12.07
CA HIS A 40 -2.86 -9.56 13.41
C HIS A 40 -3.84 -10.46 14.17
N GLU A 41 -4.89 -10.95 13.52
CA GLU A 41 -5.83 -11.92 14.12
C GLU A 41 -5.14 -13.23 14.53
N LEU A 42 -4.25 -13.76 13.69
CA LEU A 42 -3.44 -14.94 14.02
C LEU A 42 -2.56 -14.70 15.25
N TYR A 43 -1.88 -13.54 15.28
CA TYR A 43 -1.07 -13.13 16.42
C TYR A 43 -1.90 -13.03 17.71
N GLN A 44 -3.09 -12.41 17.66
CA GLN A 44 -4.00 -12.30 18.80
C GLN A 44 -4.49 -13.64 19.32
N ASN A 45 -4.61 -14.65 18.42
CA ASN A 45 -4.96 -16.01 18.77
C ASN A 45 -3.77 -16.84 19.30
N GLY A 46 -2.58 -16.24 19.39
CA GLY A 46 -1.35 -16.87 19.89
C GLY A 46 -0.56 -17.64 18.84
N ASP A 47 -0.96 -17.56 17.56
CA ASP A 47 -0.25 -18.17 16.43
C ASP A 47 0.78 -17.20 15.85
N ASN A 48 1.91 -17.07 16.55
CA ASN A 48 2.96 -16.14 16.14
C ASN A 48 3.66 -16.57 14.84
N GLU A 49 3.83 -17.89 14.64
CA GLU A 49 4.46 -18.44 13.42
C GLU A 49 3.55 -18.23 12.20
N GLY A 50 2.24 -18.48 12.35
CA GLY A 50 1.24 -18.17 11.33
C GLY A 50 1.17 -16.67 11.02
N ALA A 51 1.22 -15.81 12.03
CA ALA A 51 1.26 -14.37 11.84
C ALA A 51 2.49 -13.93 11.05
N ALA A 52 3.70 -14.39 11.41
CA ALA A 52 4.94 -14.10 10.70
C ALA A 52 4.87 -14.56 9.24
N SER A 53 4.39 -15.79 8.99
CA SER A 53 4.24 -16.32 7.63
C SER A 53 3.27 -15.49 6.78
N HIS A 54 2.16 -15.02 7.36
CA HIS A 54 1.21 -14.15 6.66
C HIS A 54 1.79 -12.75 6.37
N VAL A 55 2.56 -12.17 7.30
CA VAL A 55 3.27 -10.89 7.05
C VAL A 55 4.32 -11.07 5.95
N GLU A 56 5.04 -12.18 5.91
CA GLU A 56 6.01 -12.48 4.85
C GLU A 56 5.34 -12.65 3.48
N GLU A 57 4.19 -13.34 3.41
CA GLU A 57 3.40 -13.44 2.19
C GLU A 57 2.95 -12.05 1.70
N SER A 58 2.44 -11.22 2.62
CA SER A 58 2.02 -9.85 2.29
C SER A 58 3.20 -8.97 1.85
N LEU A 59 4.38 -9.14 2.46
CA LEU A 59 5.61 -8.47 2.03
C LEU A 59 6.00 -8.88 0.60
N ASN A 60 5.90 -10.16 0.26
CA ASN A 60 6.18 -10.64 -1.10
C ASN A 60 5.17 -10.06 -2.11
N ASN A 61 3.89 -9.96 -1.74
CA ASN A 61 2.88 -9.29 -2.56
C ASN A 61 3.18 -7.80 -2.76
N TRP A 62 3.61 -7.11 -1.69
CA TRP A 62 4.07 -5.73 -1.74
C TRP A 62 5.28 -5.57 -2.67
N LEU A 63 6.37 -6.34 -2.49
CA LEU A 63 7.59 -6.23 -3.30
C LEU A 63 7.37 -6.57 -4.77
N SER A 64 6.51 -7.57 -5.04
CA SER A 64 6.09 -7.90 -6.41
C SER A 64 5.36 -6.74 -7.08
N TRP A 65 4.52 -6.05 -6.32
CA TRP A 65 3.76 -4.89 -6.80
C TRP A 65 4.60 -3.60 -6.88
N GLU A 66 5.53 -3.40 -5.95
CA GLU A 66 6.47 -2.25 -5.92
C GLU A 66 7.25 -2.11 -7.24
N SER A 67 7.69 -3.24 -7.78
CA SER A 67 8.38 -3.32 -9.08
C SER A 67 7.54 -2.75 -10.23
N TYR A 68 6.21 -2.84 -10.13
CA TYR A 68 5.26 -2.23 -11.09
C TYR A 68 5.00 -0.74 -10.80
N SER A 69 5.10 -0.31 -9.54
CA SER A 69 4.64 0.99 -9.06
C SER A 69 5.73 2.07 -8.96
N HIS A 70 6.99 1.76 -9.28
CA HIS A 70 8.14 2.69 -9.23
C HIS A 70 7.99 4.04 -9.96
N ILE A 71 7.06 4.17 -10.91
CA ILE A 71 6.77 5.45 -11.59
C ILE A 71 5.67 6.24 -10.87
N MET A 72 4.82 5.56 -10.10
CA MET A 72 3.57 6.11 -9.57
C MET A 72 3.61 6.41 -8.08
N LEU A 73 4.35 5.62 -7.30
CA LEU A 73 4.58 5.89 -5.88
C LEU A 73 5.86 6.71 -5.70
N ARG A 74 5.88 7.59 -4.69
CA ARG A 74 7.13 8.26 -4.30
C ARG A 74 8.07 7.23 -3.69
N HIS A 75 9.36 7.30 -4.04
CA HIS A 75 10.37 6.41 -3.50
C HIS A 75 10.40 6.42 -1.96
N SER A 76 10.20 7.59 -1.34
CA SER A 76 10.09 7.69 0.12
C SER A 76 8.92 6.92 0.72
N GLU A 77 7.80 6.79 0.00
CA GLU A 77 6.64 6.02 0.48
C GLU A 77 6.89 4.52 0.38
N ILE A 78 7.59 4.12 -0.69
CA ILE A 78 8.06 2.75 -0.86
C ILE A 78 8.98 2.35 0.29
N ASP A 79 10.01 3.15 0.57
CA ASP A 79 10.97 2.86 1.64
C ASP A 79 10.31 2.78 3.02
N ILE A 80 9.32 3.65 3.28
CA ILE A 80 8.57 3.65 4.54
C ILE A 80 7.76 2.36 4.70
N ILE A 81 7.00 1.93 3.69
CA ILE A 81 6.23 0.68 3.77
C ILE A 81 7.18 -0.51 3.92
N THR A 82 8.18 -0.62 3.04
CA THR A 82 9.14 -1.72 3.05
C THR A 82 9.85 -1.81 4.41
N GLY A 83 10.25 -0.67 4.97
CA GLY A 83 10.84 -0.61 6.31
C GLY A 83 9.88 -1.06 7.42
N ALA A 84 8.59 -0.67 7.35
CA ALA A 84 7.58 -1.07 8.32
C ALA A 84 7.28 -2.57 8.28
N TYR A 85 7.27 -3.20 7.09
CA TYR A 85 7.17 -4.65 6.96
C TYR A 85 8.35 -5.37 7.62
N PHE A 86 9.59 -4.95 7.33
CA PHE A 86 10.77 -5.56 7.93
C PHE A 86 10.81 -5.38 9.45
N ALA A 87 10.42 -4.21 9.95
CA ALA A 87 10.32 -3.98 11.39
C ALA A 87 9.29 -4.92 12.06
N LEU A 88 8.12 -5.10 11.44
CA LEU A 88 7.09 -6.01 11.96
C LEU A 88 7.57 -7.48 11.96
N LEU A 89 8.24 -7.92 10.89
CA LEU A 89 8.81 -9.26 10.84
C LEU A 89 9.91 -9.47 11.88
N GLU A 90 10.83 -8.51 12.04
CA GLU A 90 11.88 -8.59 13.06
C GLU A 90 11.29 -8.68 14.47
N GLU A 91 10.19 -7.96 14.74
CA GLU A 91 9.45 -8.08 15.99
C GLU A 91 8.82 -9.48 16.16
N LEU A 92 8.18 -10.01 15.11
CA LEU A 92 7.48 -11.31 15.16
C LEU A 92 8.42 -12.50 15.32
N GLU A 93 9.58 -12.45 14.68
CA GLU A 93 10.61 -13.50 14.72
C GLU A 93 11.54 -13.38 15.94
N GLY A 94 11.59 -12.20 16.56
CA GLY A 94 12.44 -11.92 17.71
C GLY A 94 11.88 -12.42 19.05
N ASP A 95 12.73 -12.36 20.07
CA ASP A 95 12.33 -12.56 21.49
C ASP A 95 11.65 -11.30 22.08
N ALA A 96 11.58 -10.21 21.32
CA ALA A 96 10.94 -8.98 21.74
C ALA A 96 9.42 -9.14 21.76
N LYS A 97 8.76 -8.50 22.74
CA LYS A 97 7.31 -8.54 22.80
C LYS A 97 6.72 -7.71 21.66
N VAL A 98 6.25 -8.38 20.62
CA VAL A 98 5.43 -7.78 19.57
C VAL A 98 4.26 -7.05 20.21
N THR A 99 4.00 -5.83 19.74
CA THR A 99 2.81 -5.09 20.16
C THR A 99 1.80 -5.12 19.03
N GLY A 100 0.52 -5.34 19.33
CA GLY A 100 -0.55 -5.24 18.32
C GLY A 100 -0.54 -3.88 17.59
N ALA A 101 0.00 -2.84 18.25
CA ALA A 101 0.20 -1.51 17.67
C ALA A 101 1.15 -1.51 16.45
N SER A 102 2.06 -2.48 16.32
CA SER A 102 2.97 -2.58 15.17
C SER A 102 2.22 -3.00 13.90
N PHE A 103 1.22 -3.91 14.04
CA PHE A 103 0.30 -4.25 12.95
C PHE A 103 -0.55 -3.03 12.55
N ASP A 104 -1.16 -2.37 13.53
CA ASP A 104 -2.00 -1.20 13.30
C ASP A 104 -1.22 -0.07 12.61
N ALA A 105 0.05 0.15 12.98
CA ALA A 105 0.92 1.15 12.37
C ALA A 105 1.22 0.84 10.89
N LEU A 106 1.45 -0.42 10.53
CA LEU A 106 1.65 -0.82 9.13
C LEU A 106 0.36 -0.64 8.32
N ILE A 107 -0.79 -1.04 8.88
CA ILE A 107 -2.11 -0.84 8.26
C ILE A 107 -2.39 0.65 8.02
N GLU A 108 -2.13 1.51 9.01
CA GLU A 108 -2.31 2.96 8.87
C GLU A 108 -1.38 3.53 7.80
N THR A 109 -0.12 3.08 7.75
CA THR A 109 0.86 3.50 6.76
C THR A 109 0.42 3.15 5.33
N LEU A 110 -0.11 1.94 5.11
CA LEU A 110 -0.67 1.51 3.82
C LEU A 110 -1.88 2.38 3.41
N ASN A 111 -2.78 2.64 4.36
CA ASN A 111 -3.97 3.46 4.13
C ASN A 111 -3.64 4.94 3.85
N ASP A 112 -2.57 5.46 4.44
CA ASP A 112 -2.19 6.86 4.30
C ASP A 112 -1.62 7.20 2.91
N ILE A 113 -0.98 6.24 2.24
CA ILE A 113 -0.51 6.44 0.86
C ILE A 113 -1.70 6.57 -0.10
N ALA A 114 -2.73 5.74 0.06
CA ALA A 114 -3.98 5.88 -0.69
C ALA A 114 -4.67 7.24 -0.46
N LYS A 115 -4.68 7.75 0.79
CA LYS A 115 -5.24 9.07 1.10
C LYS A 115 -4.46 10.23 0.48
N LYS A 116 -3.12 10.16 0.47
CA LYS A 116 -2.26 11.21 -0.10
C LYS A 116 -2.43 11.35 -1.62
N GLU A 117 -2.66 10.24 -2.32
CA GLU A 117 -3.00 10.25 -3.75
C GLU A 117 -4.33 10.98 -4.02
N ARG A 118 -5.36 10.75 -3.18
CA ARG A 118 -6.65 11.46 -3.28
C ARG A 118 -6.53 12.98 -3.15
N ILE A 119 -5.74 13.47 -2.18
CA ILE A 119 -5.58 14.91 -1.94
C ILE A 119 -4.94 15.60 -3.15
N THR A 120 -4.02 14.91 -3.83
CA THR A 120 -3.35 15.42 -5.02
C THR A 120 -4.33 15.62 -6.19
N LEU A 121 -5.29 14.69 -6.38
CA LEU A 121 -6.37 14.86 -7.37
C LEU A 121 -7.47 15.82 -6.94
N GLY A 122 -7.84 15.81 -5.65
CA GLY A 122 -8.87 16.68 -5.09
C GLY A 122 -8.50 18.16 -5.12
N SER A 123 -7.20 18.49 -5.24
CA SER A 123 -6.73 19.86 -5.45
C SER A 123 -6.79 20.33 -6.92
N LEU A 124 -7.01 19.42 -7.87
CA LEU A 124 -7.06 19.71 -9.30
C LEU A 124 -8.48 19.81 -9.86
N LEU A 125 -9.49 19.35 -9.10
CA LEU A 125 -10.93 19.49 -9.39
C LEU A 125 -11.55 20.57 -8.49
#